data_AF-A0AAD4E0A6-F1
#
_entry.id   AF-A0AAD4E0A6-F1
#
_cell.length_a   1.000
_cell.length_b   1.000
_cell.length_c   1.000
_cell.angle_alpha   90.00
_cell.angle_beta   90.00
_cell.angle_gamma   90.00
#
_symmetry.space_group_name_H-M   'P 1'
#
loop_
_entity.id
_entity.type
_entity.pdbx_description
1 polymer ?
#
loop_
_entity_poly.entity_id
_entity_poly.type
_entity_poly.pdbx_seq_one_letter_code
_entity_poly.pdbx_strand_id
1 'polypeptide(L)'
;LPATMQVDQCWMKKYLPTVMLWAGSYDDIWNIPDEVLLLHAQLIFNAVYKDLNITIVHGGVIHSLTAQHISKWCSNFGSTGIVIILDFLTRNSNCDPVELAKSLIAGYAFLFEDPENPSPLTTYCSPFILQLLGTAHLNAINGYVEVPRLD
;
A
#
# COMPACT_ATOMS: atom_id res chain seq x y z
N LEU A 1 -13.27 -16.32 -9.66
CA LEU A 1 -11.98 -17.04 -9.82
C LEU A 1 -12.24 -18.54 -9.77
N PRO A 2 -11.47 -19.37 -10.52
CA PRO A 2 -11.55 -20.83 -10.45
C PRO A 2 -11.47 -21.35 -9.01
N ALA A 3 -12.13 -22.47 -8.71
CA ALA A 3 -12.16 -23.03 -7.35
C ALA A 3 -10.75 -23.33 -6.81
N THR A 4 -9.84 -23.79 -7.67
CA THR A 4 -8.43 -24.05 -7.33
C THR A 4 -7.69 -22.82 -6.81
N MET A 5 -8.06 -21.62 -7.25
CA MET A 5 -7.46 -20.37 -6.77
C MET A 5 -8.01 -19.90 -5.43
N GLN A 6 -9.17 -20.43 -5.02
CA GLN A 6 -9.83 -20.11 -3.76
C GLN A 6 -9.48 -21.09 -2.63
N VAL A 7 -8.81 -22.20 -2.94
CA VAL A 7 -8.32 -23.17 -1.94
C VAL A 7 -7.48 -22.45 -0.90
N ASP A 8 -7.76 -22.72 0.37
CA ASP A 8 -7.13 -22.11 1.54
C ASP A 8 -7.13 -20.57 1.56
N GLN A 9 -8.03 -19.95 0.78
CA GLN A 9 -8.08 -18.51 0.56
C GLN A 9 -6.75 -17.95 0.02
N CYS A 10 -6.00 -18.75 -0.76
CA CYS A 10 -4.67 -18.39 -1.27
C CYS A 10 -4.66 -17.04 -2.00
N TRP A 11 -5.73 -16.74 -2.74
CA TRP A 11 -5.93 -15.44 -3.38
C TRP A 11 -5.84 -14.28 -2.38
N MET A 12 -6.61 -14.36 -1.30
CA MET A 12 -6.72 -13.31 -0.28
C MET A 12 -5.56 -13.30 0.70
N LYS A 13 -4.98 -14.47 1.00
CA LYS A 13 -3.96 -14.64 2.05
C LYS A 13 -2.52 -14.60 1.55
N LYS A 14 -2.28 -14.77 0.25
CA LYS A 14 -0.93 -14.84 -0.33
C LYS A 14 -0.79 -13.98 -1.57
N TYR A 15 -1.63 -14.21 -2.59
CA TYR A 15 -1.51 -13.49 -3.86
C TYR A 15 -1.70 -11.98 -3.69
N LEU A 16 -2.86 -11.54 -3.16
CA LEU A 16 -3.13 -10.11 -2.97
C LEU A 16 -2.12 -9.44 -2.02
N PRO A 17 -1.75 -10.01 -0.85
CA PRO A 17 -0.72 -9.43 0.00
C PRO A 17 0.62 -9.21 -0.71
N THR A 18 1.03 -10.17 -1.53
CA THR A 18 2.28 -10.07 -2.31
C THR A 18 2.18 -8.98 -3.38
N VAL A 19 1.02 -8.87 -4.05
CA VAL A 19 0.75 -7.77 -4.99
C VAL A 19 0.81 -6.42 -4.28
N MET A 20 0.21 -6.27 -3.09
CA MET A 20 0.21 -5.00 -2.36
C MET A 20 1.60 -4.63 -1.86
N LEU A 21 2.43 -5.61 -1.48
CA LEU A 21 3.81 -5.37 -1.09
C LEU A 21 4.60 -4.79 -2.27
N TRP A 22 4.52 -5.43 -3.44
CA TRP A 22 5.16 -4.92 -4.65
C TRP A 22 4.59 -3.56 -5.08
N ALA A 23 3.27 -3.41 -5.11
CA ALA A 23 2.64 -2.16 -5.50
C ALA A 23 3.06 -1.00 -4.57
N GLY A 24 3.23 -1.28 -3.27
CA GLY A 24 3.70 -0.30 -2.29
C GLY A 24 5.16 0.13 -2.45
N SER A 25 5.98 -0.63 -3.19
CA SER A 25 7.36 -0.25 -3.53
C SER A 25 7.51 0.37 -4.92
N TYR A 26 6.42 0.47 -5.69
CA TYR A 26 6.44 1.09 -7.01
C TYR A 26 6.42 2.63 -6.92
N ASP A 27 7.14 3.30 -7.83
CA ASP A 27 7.36 4.75 -7.79
C ASP A 27 6.04 5.57 -7.77
N ASP A 28 5.09 5.22 -8.65
CA ASP A 28 3.77 5.86 -8.70
C ASP A 28 2.66 4.83 -8.48
N ILE A 29 2.36 4.58 -7.21
CA ILE A 29 1.34 3.62 -6.78
C ILE A 29 -0.08 3.98 -7.24
N TRP A 30 -0.31 5.23 -7.64
CA TRP A 30 -1.63 5.71 -8.05
C TRP A 30 -1.90 5.48 -9.53
N ASN A 31 -0.84 5.28 -10.32
CA ASN A 31 -0.91 5.14 -11.76
C ASN A 31 0.09 4.09 -12.27
N ILE A 32 -0.14 2.84 -11.89
CA ILE A 32 0.63 1.69 -12.38
C ILE A 32 0.18 1.37 -13.81
N PRO A 33 1.09 1.40 -14.81
CA PRO A 33 0.73 1.00 -16.18
C PRO A 33 0.30 -0.47 -16.26
N ASP A 34 -0.68 -0.78 -17.11
CA ASP A 34 -1.22 -2.13 -17.23
C ASP A 34 -0.15 -3.16 -17.62
N GLU A 35 0.80 -2.80 -18.50
CA GLU A 35 1.90 -3.69 -18.88
C GLU A 35 2.82 -4.03 -17.69
N VAL A 36 3.05 -3.06 -16.80
CA VAL A 36 3.84 -3.23 -15.58
C VAL A 36 3.06 -4.12 -14.62
N LEU A 37 1.78 -3.82 -14.40
CA LEU A 37 0.91 -4.63 -13.55
C LEU A 37 0.83 -6.07 -14.03
N LEU A 38 0.62 -6.30 -15.33
CA LEU A 38 0.53 -7.64 -15.91
C LEU A 38 1.81 -8.45 -15.70
N LEU A 39 2.97 -7.84 -15.96
CA LEU A 39 4.26 -8.49 -15.76
C LEU A 39 4.42 -8.96 -14.31
N HIS A 40 4.20 -8.07 -13.35
CA HIS A 40 4.42 -8.34 -11.94
C HIS A 40 3.35 -9.26 -11.36
N ALA A 41 2.08 -9.08 -11.75
CA ALA A 41 1.00 -9.99 -11.41
C ALA A 41 1.32 -11.42 -11.89
N GLN A 42 1.90 -11.60 -13.08
CA GLN A 42 2.28 -12.92 -13.57
C GLN A 42 3.41 -13.54 -12.75
N LEU A 43 4.43 -12.76 -12.39
CA LEU A 43 5.54 -13.22 -11.55
C LEU A 43 5.05 -13.68 -10.18
N ILE A 44 4.20 -12.88 -9.55
CA ILE A 44 3.58 -13.19 -8.25
C ILE A 44 2.67 -14.40 -8.35
N PHE A 45 1.85 -14.47 -9.41
CA PHE A 45 0.96 -15.60 -9.66
C PHE A 45 1.73 -16.91 -9.74
N ASN A 46 2.83 -16.94 -10.50
CA ASN A 46 3.66 -18.13 -10.64
C ASN A 46 4.35 -18.54 -9.33
N ALA A 47 4.71 -17.59 -8.48
CA ALA A 47 5.29 -17.87 -7.16
C ALA A 47 4.25 -18.46 -6.19
N VAL A 48 3.02 -17.96 -6.23
CA VAL A 48 1.93 -18.37 -5.32
C VAL A 48 1.23 -19.65 -5.78
N TYR A 49 1.04 -19.82 -7.10
CA TYR A 49 0.29 -20.93 -7.71
C TYR A 49 1.19 -21.80 -8.59
N LYS A 50 2.15 -22.50 -7.97
CA LYS A 50 3.19 -23.29 -8.66
C LYS A 50 2.64 -24.37 -9.61
N ASP A 51 1.48 -24.93 -9.30
CA ASP A 51 0.88 -26.03 -10.06
C ASP A 51 -0.10 -25.55 -11.15
N LEU A 52 -0.35 -24.24 -11.25
CA LEU A 52 -1.28 -23.66 -12.23
C LEU A 52 -0.53 -23.02 -13.39
N ASN A 53 -0.67 -23.59 -14.59
CA ASN A 53 -0.14 -23.00 -15.81
C ASN A 53 -1.16 -22.02 -16.42
N ILE A 54 -1.34 -20.86 -15.79
CA ILE A 54 -2.26 -19.81 -16.24
C ILE A 54 -1.47 -18.56 -16.63
N THR A 55 -1.70 -18.09 -17.85
CA THR A 55 -1.21 -16.79 -18.31
C THR A 55 -2.25 -15.70 -18.01
N ILE A 56 -1.84 -14.68 -17.26
CA ILE A 56 -2.62 -13.48 -17.01
C ILE A 56 -2.59 -12.64 -18.29
N VAL A 57 -3.78 -12.26 -18.75
CA VAL A 57 -3.96 -11.44 -19.94
C VAL A 57 -4.57 -10.10 -19.56
N HIS A 58 -4.26 -9.07 -20.34
CA HIS A 58 -4.88 -7.75 -20.23
C HIS A 58 -6.41 -7.87 -20.27
N GLY A 59 -7.10 -7.15 -19.38
CA GLY A 59 -8.55 -7.20 -19.22
C GLY A 59 -9.13 -8.52 -18.69
N GLY A 60 -8.30 -9.56 -18.51
CA GLY A 60 -8.71 -10.85 -17.95
C GLY A 60 -9.12 -10.75 -16.48
N VAL A 61 -9.82 -11.77 -15.97
CA VAL A 61 -10.38 -11.74 -14.60
C VAL A 61 -9.31 -11.50 -13.53
N ILE A 62 -8.14 -12.14 -13.64
CA ILE A 62 -7.05 -11.96 -12.67
C ILE A 62 -6.50 -10.54 -12.74
N HIS A 63 -6.24 -10.02 -13.94
CA HIS A 63 -5.76 -8.65 -14.14
C HIS A 63 -6.75 -7.63 -13.56
N SER A 64 -8.01 -7.70 -13.98
CA SER A 64 -9.06 -6.75 -13.56
C SER A 64 -9.31 -6.78 -12.05
N LEU A 65 -9.32 -7.97 -11.43
CA LEU A 65 -9.44 -8.06 -9.97
C LEU A 65 -8.19 -7.53 -9.26
N THR A 66 -7.00 -7.80 -9.78
CA THR A 66 -5.75 -7.29 -9.19
C THR A 66 -5.74 -5.75 -9.22
N ALA A 67 -6.02 -5.15 -10.38
CA ALA A 67 -6.12 -3.70 -10.54
C ALA A 67 -7.18 -3.08 -9.62
N GLN A 68 -8.35 -3.72 -9.51
CA GLN A 68 -9.42 -3.30 -8.61
C GLN A 68 -8.96 -3.32 -7.14
N HIS A 69 -8.30 -4.39 -6.72
CA HIS A 69 -7.81 -4.51 -5.34
C HIS A 69 -6.73 -3.48 -5.02
N ILE A 70 -5.81 -3.18 -5.97
CA ILE A 70 -4.82 -2.11 -5.80
C ILE A 70 -5.53 -0.77 -5.64
N SER A 71 -6.48 -0.46 -6.54
CA SER A 71 -7.25 0.79 -6.47
C SER A 71 -7.99 0.95 -5.13
N LYS A 72 -8.58 -0.13 -4.63
CA LYS A 72 -9.25 -0.15 -3.33
C LYS A 72 -8.25 0.05 -2.18
N TRP A 73 -7.10 -0.60 -2.24
CA TRP A 73 -6.05 -0.44 -1.24
C TRP A 73 -5.49 0.99 -1.23
N CYS A 74 -5.16 1.56 -2.39
CA CYS A 74 -4.73 2.95 -2.54
C CYS A 74 -5.78 3.92 -1.99
N SER A 75 -7.07 3.70 -2.31
CA SER A 75 -8.18 4.51 -1.79
C SER A 75 -8.28 4.43 -0.26
N ASN A 76 -8.12 3.23 0.31
CA ASN A 76 -8.13 3.02 1.77
C ASN A 76 -6.92 3.68 2.46
N PHE A 77 -5.75 3.61 1.83
CA PHE A 77 -4.54 4.25 2.32
C PHE A 77 -4.71 5.77 2.37
N GLY A 78 -5.17 6.37 1.26
CA GLY A 78 -5.44 7.81 1.19
C GLY A 78 -6.51 8.26 2.19
N SER A 79 -7.63 7.55 2.29
CA SER A 79 -8.71 7.91 3.21
C SER A 79 -8.30 7.79 4.69
N THR A 80 -7.50 6.78 5.01
CA THR A 80 -6.95 6.61 6.36
C THR A 80 -5.99 7.76 6.71
N GLY A 81 -5.12 8.16 5.78
CA GLY A 81 -4.25 9.32 5.95
C GLY A 81 -5.04 10.60 6.22
N ILE A 82 -6.13 10.84 5.48
CA ILE A 82 -7.03 11.97 5.70
C ILE A 82 -7.62 11.95 7.12
N VAL A 83 -8.12 10.80 7.58
CA VAL A 83 -8.69 10.66 8.93
C VAL A 83 -7.65 10.97 10.01
N ILE A 84 -6.42 10.47 9.86
CA ILE A 84 -5.32 10.71 10.79
C ILE A 84 -5.01 12.21 10.91
N ILE A 85 -4.89 12.91 9.77
CA ILE A 85 -4.61 14.35 9.77
C ILE A 85 -5.79 15.15 10.34
N LEU A 86 -7.03 14.80 9.99
CA LEU A 86 -8.23 15.46 10.52
C LEU A 86 -8.33 15.32 12.04
N ASP A 87 -8.06 14.13 12.58
CA ASP A 87 -8.04 13.89 14.03
C ASP A 87 -6.96 14.74 14.71
N PHE A 88 -5.76 14.82 14.14
CA PHE A 88 -4.69 15.67 14.65
C PHE A 88 -5.05 17.16 14.66
N LEU A 89 -5.59 17.68 13.55
CA LEU A 89 -6.01 19.09 13.47
C LEU A 89 -7.12 19.39 14.49
N THR A 90 -8.08 18.48 14.67
CA THR A 90 -9.18 18.62 15.63
C THR A 90 -8.66 18.68 17.08
N ARG A 91 -7.65 17.87 17.42
CA ARG A 91 -7.01 17.88 18.74
C ARG A 91 -6.19 19.14 19.01
N ASN A 92 -5.74 19.84 17.97
CA ASN A 92 -4.97 21.08 18.05
C ASN A 92 -5.80 22.31 17.63
N SER A 93 -7.07 22.34 18.07
CA SER A 93 -8.05 23.38 17.71
C SER A 93 -7.74 24.79 18.22
N ASN A 94 -6.72 24.94 19.06
CA ASN A 94 -6.17 26.22 19.49
C ASN A 94 -5.27 26.89 18.45
N CYS A 95 -4.80 26.14 17.46
CA CYS A 95 -4.02 26.65 16.33
C CYS A 95 -4.91 26.89 15.11
N ASP A 96 -4.52 27.83 14.24
CA ASP A 96 -5.13 27.89 12.91
C ASP A 96 -4.76 26.63 12.11
N PRO A 97 -5.73 25.89 11.56
CA PRO A 97 -5.46 24.60 10.91
C PRO A 97 -4.64 24.74 9.62
N VAL A 98 -4.71 25.89 8.94
CA VAL A 98 -3.94 26.14 7.71
C VAL A 98 -2.49 26.40 8.06
N GLU A 99 -2.22 27.22 9.07
CA GLU A 99 -0.85 27.48 9.53
C GLU A 99 -0.19 26.22 10.12
N LEU A 100 -0.96 25.41 10.86
CA LEU A 100 -0.47 24.12 11.36
C LEU A 100 -0.18 23.12 10.24
N ALA A 101 -1.02 23.06 9.21
CA ALA A 101 -0.74 22.22 8.04
C ALA A 101 0.51 22.68 7.27
N LYS A 102 0.69 24.01 7.12
CA LYS A 102 1.88 24.58 6.49
C LYS A 102 3.16 24.25 7.26
N SER A 103 3.14 24.33 8.60
CA SER A 103 4.31 23.98 9.41
C SER A 103 4.68 22.50 9.30
N LEU A 104 3.68 21.62 9.23
CA LEU A 104 3.89 20.18 9.00
C LEU A 104 4.50 19.88 7.63
N ILE A 105 4.10 20.61 6.59
CA ILE A 105 4.64 20.45 5.22
C ILE A 105 6.06 21.03 5.12
N ALA A 106 6.32 22.14 5.82
CA ALA A 106 7.63 22.79 5.81
C ALA A 106 8.72 21.81 6.25
N GLY A 107 9.72 21.60 5.39
CA GLY A 107 10.81 20.66 5.66
C GLY A 107 10.37 19.20 5.85
N TYR A 108 9.14 18.84 5.43
CA TYR A 108 8.53 17.53 5.67
C TYR A 108 8.46 17.16 7.16
N ALA A 109 8.23 18.14 8.04
CA ALA A 109 8.19 17.95 9.50
C ALA A 109 7.21 16.82 9.92
N PHE A 110 6.13 16.60 9.17
CA PHE A 110 5.19 15.49 9.37
C PHE A 110 5.80 14.09 9.25
N LEU A 111 7.01 13.94 8.71
CA LEU A 111 7.69 12.64 8.62
C LEU A 111 8.43 12.26 9.90
N PHE A 112 8.79 13.23 10.72
CA PHE A 112 9.68 13.02 11.86
C PHE A 112 8.90 12.72 13.14
N GLU A 113 9.51 11.93 14.02
CA GLU A 113 8.98 11.66 15.37
C GLU A 113 8.81 12.96 16.18
N ASP A 114 9.81 13.83 16.12
CA ASP A 114 9.77 15.19 16.66
C ASP A 114 9.88 16.21 15.51
N PRO A 115 8.77 16.86 15.13
CA PRO A 115 8.75 17.89 14.09
C PRO A 115 9.60 19.13 14.41
N GLU A 116 9.87 19.43 15.69
CA GLU A 116 10.66 20.59 16.11
C GLU A 116 12.17 20.31 16.07
N ASN A 117 12.56 19.05 16.27
CA ASN A 117 13.96 18.59 16.25
C ASN A 117 14.13 17.40 15.28
N PRO A 118 14.04 17.64 13.95
CA PRO A 118 14.10 16.58 12.96
C PRO A 118 15.46 15.87 12.99
N SER A 119 15.42 14.54 13.05
CA SER A 119 16.60 13.67 12.99
C SER A 119 16.47 12.71 11.79
N PRO A 120 17.53 12.55 10.98
CA PRO A 120 17.55 11.53 9.93
C PRO A 120 17.26 10.11 10.45
N LEU A 121 17.61 9.82 11.71
CA LEU A 121 17.37 8.51 12.33
C LEU A 121 15.89 8.26 12.64
N THR A 122 15.07 9.31 12.72
CA THR A 122 13.64 9.23 13.03
C THR A 122 12.77 9.66 11.85
N THR A 123 13.35 9.72 10.66
CA THR A 123 12.58 9.98 9.44
C THR A 123 11.59 8.83 9.22
N TYR A 124 10.34 9.16 8.92
CA TYR A 124 9.20 8.23 8.82
C TYR A 124 8.72 7.62 10.15
N CYS A 125 9.23 8.11 11.28
CA CYS A 125 8.79 7.67 12.62
C CYS A 125 7.70 8.56 13.23
N SER A 126 7.14 9.51 12.47
CA SER A 126 6.03 10.32 13.00
C SER A 126 4.81 9.45 13.33
N PRO A 127 3.98 9.88 14.29
CA PRO A 127 2.70 9.22 14.57
C PRO A 127 1.82 9.09 13.32
N PHE A 128 1.89 10.04 12.39
CA PHE A 128 1.13 9.99 11.14
C PHE A 128 1.54 8.80 10.27
N ILE A 129 2.85 8.64 10.06
CA ILE A 129 3.38 7.57 9.20
C ILE A 129 3.19 6.22 9.88
N LEU A 130 3.54 6.09 11.16
CA LEU A 130 3.40 4.84 11.90
C LEU A 130 1.94 4.37 11.96
N GLN A 131 1.00 5.29 12.23
CA GLN A 131 -0.42 4.96 12.26
C GLN A 131 -0.94 4.60 10.87
N LEU A 132 -0.55 5.34 9.83
CA LEU A 132 -0.98 5.06 8.45
C LEU A 132 -0.48 3.69 7.96
N LEU A 133 0.82 3.41 8.12
CA LEU A 133 1.41 2.13 7.74
C LEU A 133 0.80 0.98 8.54
N GLY A 134 0.67 1.15 9.87
CA GLY A 134 0.12 0.13 10.75
C GLY A 134 -1.33 -0.23 10.44
N THR A 135 -2.16 0.77 10.12
CA THR A 135 -3.60 0.56 9.90
C THR A 135 -3.92 0.15 8.46
N ALA A 136 -3.29 0.78 7.46
CA ALA A 136 -3.68 0.63 6.06
C ALA A 136 -2.75 -0.27 5.22
N HIS A 137 -1.46 -0.41 5.57
CA HIS A 137 -0.51 -1.15 4.74
C HIS A 137 -0.07 -2.48 5.35
N LEU A 138 0.37 -2.52 6.61
CA LEU A 138 0.84 -3.76 7.25
C LEU A 138 -0.22 -4.86 7.25
N ASN A 139 -1.48 -4.50 7.47
CA ASN A 139 -2.60 -5.44 7.37
C ASN A 139 -2.82 -5.95 5.94
N ALA A 140 -2.55 -5.12 4.92
CA ALA A 140 -2.76 -5.48 3.52
C ALA A 140 -1.68 -6.44 2.99
N ILE A 141 -0.45 -6.34 3.50
CA ILE A 141 0.68 -7.18 3.09
C ILE A 141 0.87 -8.43 3.96
N ASN A 142 0.05 -8.61 5.00
CA ASN A 142 0.16 -9.76 5.88
C ASN A 142 -0.08 -11.07 5.12
N GLY A 143 0.90 -11.99 5.18
CA GLY A 143 0.87 -13.26 4.46
C GLY A 143 1.49 -13.21 3.05
N TYR A 144 2.20 -12.14 2.69
CA TYR A 144 2.97 -12.09 1.45
C TYR A 144 3.95 -13.27 1.33
N VAL A 145 4.31 -13.57 0.09
CA VAL A 145 5.30 -14.59 -0.24
C VAL A 145 6.47 -13.91 -0.95
N GLU A 146 7.69 -14.32 -0.65
CA GLU A 146 8.87 -13.85 -1.37
C GLU A 146 8.83 -14.27 -2.84
N VAL A 147 9.15 -13.33 -3.73
CA VAL A 147 9.17 -13.54 -5.18
C VAL A 147 10.56 -13.17 -5.67
N PRO A 148 11.48 -14.14 -5.86
CA PRO A 148 12.90 -13.87 -6.11
C PRO A 148 13.24 -13.02 -7.34
N ARG A 149 12.26 -12.70 -8.18
CA ARG A 149 12.42 -11.85 -9.38
C ARG A 149 11.96 -10.41 -9.15
N LEU A 150 11.44 -10.11 -7.96
CA LEU A 150 10.95 -8.80 -7.53
C LEU A 150 11.79 -8.18 -6.41
N ASP A 151 12.78 -8.92 -5.91
CA ASP A 151 13.75 -8.49 -4.89
C ASP A 151 15.01 -7.89 -5.54
#